data_AF-A0A151X818-F1
#
_entry.id   AF-A0A151X818-F1
#
_cell.length_a   1.000
_cell.length_b   1.000
_cell.length_c   1.000
_cell.angle_alpha   90.00
_cell.angle_beta   90.00
_cell.angle_gamma   90.00
#
_symmetry.space_group_name_H-M   'P 1'
#
loop_
_entity.id
_entity.type
_entity.pdbx_description
1 polymer ?
#
loop_
_entity_poly.entity_id
_entity_poly.type
_entity_poly.pdbx_seq_one_letter_code
_entity_poly.pdbx_strand_id
1 'polypeptide(L)'
;MWVKLGYDPRKDVNARKYQTLDYRLKAMHGLGSTVRCKRNYSNYTLPYKSAPVSKQKPAVLTATLNQEQNLKKERHLYENVYIYREGMVPPSRQMFYQYCDVLVAEIQEMLAKLPDPLPGIRCHEKRGWLPTDFDVQCREILNKQVRAVLRKRMNIPEDHPTSLPRKRKYGIKLKYNKMINKKTKKNATNSTEI
;
A
#
# COMPACT_ATOMS: atom_id res chain seq x y z
N MET A 1 4.28 -14.81 -3.70
CA MET A 1 5.28 -15.76 -3.18
C MET A 1 5.47 -16.83 -4.24
N TRP A 2 6.72 -17.18 -4.53
CA TRP A 2 7.04 -18.27 -5.45
C TRP A 2 7.22 -19.55 -4.65
N VAL A 3 6.69 -20.66 -5.16
CA VAL A 3 6.76 -21.97 -4.51
C VAL A 3 7.48 -22.92 -5.46
N LYS A 4 8.43 -23.69 -4.93
CA LYS A 4 9.15 -24.70 -5.71
C LYS A 4 8.15 -25.73 -6.28
N LEU A 5 8.33 -26.11 -7.54
CA LEU A 5 7.52 -27.15 -8.17
C LEU A 5 7.59 -28.46 -7.36
N GLY A 6 6.44 -29.08 -7.13
CA GLY A 6 6.31 -30.29 -6.32
C GLY A 6 6.21 -30.06 -4.80
N TYR A 7 6.44 -28.84 -4.30
CA TYR A 7 6.22 -28.52 -2.89
C TYR A 7 4.83 -27.94 -2.66
N ASP A 8 4.08 -28.53 -1.73
CA ASP A 8 2.75 -28.05 -1.35
C ASP A 8 2.75 -27.48 0.09
N PRO A 9 2.73 -26.15 0.25
CA PRO A 9 2.75 -25.50 1.57
C PRO A 9 1.47 -25.76 2.37
N ARG A 10 0.42 -26.34 1.78
CA ARG A 10 -0.83 -26.69 2.47
C ARG A 10 -0.76 -28.03 3.20
N LYS A 11 0.28 -28.82 2.94
CA LYS A 11 0.52 -30.12 3.59
C LYS A 11 1.52 -30.01 4.73
N ASP A 12 2.47 -29.07 4.62
CA ASP A 12 3.48 -28.82 5.65
C ASP A 12 3.09 -27.65 6.54
N VAL A 13 2.92 -27.94 7.83
CA VAL A 13 2.66 -26.96 8.88
C VAL A 13 3.81 -25.98 9.03
N ASN A 14 5.05 -26.43 8.83
CA ASN A 14 6.24 -25.58 8.96
C ASN A 14 6.23 -24.45 7.93
N ALA A 15 5.44 -24.59 6.85
CA ALA A 15 5.22 -23.54 5.88
C ALA A 15 4.50 -22.31 6.47
N ARG A 16 3.92 -22.39 7.68
CA ARG A 16 3.27 -21.27 8.39
C ARG A 16 4.16 -20.01 8.46
N LYS A 17 5.46 -20.18 8.65
CA LYS A 17 6.44 -19.07 8.74
C LYS A 17 6.63 -18.32 7.42
N TYR A 18 6.34 -18.94 6.28
CA TYR A 18 6.47 -18.30 4.96
C TYR A 18 5.19 -17.58 4.52
N GLN A 19 4.12 -17.66 5.31
CA GLN A 19 2.88 -16.96 5.00
C GLN A 19 3.10 -15.45 4.94
N THR A 20 2.41 -14.79 4.01
CA THR A 20 2.56 -13.36 3.76
C THR A 20 1.61 -12.54 4.64
N LEU A 21 2.16 -11.55 5.33
CA LEU A 21 1.46 -10.52 6.08
C LEU A 21 1.25 -9.27 5.20
N ASP A 22 0.00 -8.94 4.88
CA ASP A 22 -0.37 -7.66 4.24
C ASP A 22 -0.42 -6.55 5.31
N TYR A 23 0.69 -5.83 5.43
CA TYR A 23 0.76 -4.67 6.31
C TYR A 23 0.33 -3.41 5.57
N ARG A 24 -0.74 -2.78 6.06
CA ARG A 24 -1.19 -1.46 5.62
C ARG A 24 -1.16 -0.51 6.80
N LEU A 25 -0.37 0.55 6.67
CA LEU A 25 -0.28 1.63 7.63
C LEU A 25 -1.66 2.29 7.79
N LYS A 26 -2.24 2.18 8.99
CA LYS A 26 -3.48 2.90 9.33
C LYS A 26 -3.22 4.41 9.31
N ALA A 27 -4.24 5.20 8.99
CA ALA A 27 -4.10 6.66 8.95
C ALA A 27 -3.73 7.21 10.34
N MET A 28 -2.46 7.54 10.54
CA MET A 28 -1.92 8.00 11.82
C MET A 28 -2.08 9.52 11.97
N HIS A 29 -3.32 10.03 11.83
CA HIS A 29 -3.69 11.42 12.09
C HIS A 29 -2.61 12.49 11.81
N GLY A 30 -2.22 12.64 10.53
CA GLY A 30 -1.17 13.59 10.13
C GLY A 30 0.24 12.99 10.06
N LEU A 31 0.61 12.03 10.92
CA LEU A 31 1.90 11.33 10.82
C LEU A 31 1.98 10.40 9.61
N GLY A 32 0.84 9.98 9.06
CA GLY A 32 0.82 9.10 7.89
C GLY A 32 1.51 9.71 6.66
N SER A 33 1.53 11.03 6.51
CA SER A 33 2.18 11.72 5.38
C SER A 33 3.70 11.56 5.36
N THR A 34 4.32 11.24 6.51
CA THR A 34 5.76 10.97 6.60
C THR A 34 6.16 9.72 5.83
N VAL A 35 5.26 8.74 5.73
CA VAL A 35 5.49 7.50 4.97
C VAL A 35 4.97 7.68 3.55
N ARG A 36 5.90 7.57 2.59
CA ARG A 36 5.58 7.72 1.17
C ARG A 36 4.65 6.60 0.69
N CYS A 37 3.78 6.95 -0.25
CA CYS A 37 3.02 5.96 -1.01
C CYS A 37 3.94 5.32 -2.05
N LYS A 38 3.86 3.99 -2.25
CA LYS A 38 4.61 3.28 -3.29
C LYS A 38 4.30 3.79 -4.70
N ARG A 39 3.08 4.31 -4.91
CA ARG A 39 2.67 5.05 -6.10
C ARG A 39 2.12 6.40 -5.66
N ASN A 40 2.72 7.50 -6.13
CA ASN A 40 2.17 8.82 -5.89
C ASN A 40 1.13 9.16 -6.97
N TYR A 41 -0.16 9.04 -6.63
CA TYR A 41 -1.25 9.34 -7.56
C TYR A 41 -1.36 10.84 -7.89
N SER A 42 -0.77 11.75 -7.09
CA SER A 42 -0.89 13.19 -7.35
C SER A 42 -0.07 13.66 -8.54
N ASN A 43 0.97 12.92 -8.93
CA ASN A 43 1.80 13.21 -10.10
C ASN A 43 1.51 12.26 -11.28
N TYR A 44 0.46 11.42 -11.17
CA TYR A 44 0.10 10.51 -12.24
C TYR A 44 -0.67 11.26 -13.32
N THR A 45 0.07 11.90 -14.22
CA THR A 45 -0.50 12.41 -15.45
C THR A 45 -0.76 11.23 -16.37
N LEU A 46 -2.04 10.93 -16.57
CA LEU A 46 -2.49 9.90 -17.51
C LEU A 46 -1.84 10.18 -18.88
N PRO A 47 -1.20 9.20 -19.53
CA PRO A 47 -0.51 9.40 -20.80
C PRO A 47 -1.40 10.06 -21.87
N TYR A 48 -2.70 9.75 -21.87
CA TYR A 48 -3.68 10.34 -22.77
C TYR A 48 -4.01 11.82 -22.48
N LYS A 49 -3.70 12.31 -21.27
CA LYS A 49 -3.93 13.71 -20.85
C LYS A 49 -2.72 14.63 -21.07
N SER A 50 -1.52 14.08 -21.26
CA SER A 50 -0.28 14.86 -21.45
C SER A 50 0.33 14.75 -22.84
N ALA A 51 -0.15 13.84 -23.69
CA ALA A 51 0.37 13.69 -25.05
C ALA A 51 -0.47 14.52 -26.04
N PRO A 52 0.12 15.41 -26.85
CA PRO A 52 -0.55 15.86 -28.06
C PRO A 52 -0.81 14.64 -28.97
N VAL A 53 -1.99 14.60 -29.60
CA VAL A 53 -2.54 13.47 -30.39
C VAL A 53 -1.60 12.94 -31.48
N SER A 54 -0.53 13.67 -31.84
CA SER A 54 0.34 13.36 -32.97
C SER A 54 1.61 12.57 -32.66
N LYS A 55 1.96 12.25 -31.41
CA LYS A 55 3.22 11.52 -31.11
C LYS A 55 2.99 10.36 -30.14
N GLN A 56 2.78 9.16 -30.68
CA GLN A 56 2.88 7.93 -29.91
C GLN A 56 4.34 7.73 -29.48
N LYS A 57 4.65 7.95 -28.21
CA LYS A 57 5.91 7.49 -27.63
C LYS A 57 5.70 6.07 -27.10
N PRO A 58 6.50 5.07 -27.50
CA PRO A 58 6.47 3.77 -26.83
C PRO A 58 6.86 3.98 -25.37
N ALA A 59 6.17 3.28 -24.47
CA ALA A 59 6.47 3.27 -23.04
C ALA A 59 7.81 2.54 -22.80
N VAL A 60 8.91 3.23 -23.07
CA VAL A 60 10.24 2.78 -22.67
C VAL A 60 10.33 2.97 -21.16
N LEU A 61 10.25 1.85 -20.44
CA LEU A 61 10.64 1.75 -19.04
C LEU A 61 12.10 2.19 -18.95
N THR A 62 12.33 3.45 -18.58
CA THR A 62 13.66 3.97 -18.31
C THR A 62 14.13 3.31 -17.02
N ALA A 63 14.86 2.19 -17.17
CA ALA A 63 15.71 1.67 -16.12
C ALA A 63 16.71 2.78 -15.78
N THR A 64 16.58 3.35 -14.60
CA THR A 64 17.47 4.39 -14.08
C THR A 64 18.87 3.80 -13.88
N LEU A 65 19.71 3.98 -14.89
CA LEU A 65 21.14 3.73 -14.86
C LEU A 65 21.79 5.02 -14.34
N ASN A 66 21.90 5.15 -13.02
CA ASN A 66 22.70 6.18 -12.32
C ASN A 66 22.65 5.91 -10.80
N GLN A 67 23.67 5.27 -10.22
CA GLN A 67 24.18 5.55 -8.85
C GLN A 67 25.23 4.53 -8.35
N GLU A 68 26.46 4.61 -8.86
CA GLU A 68 27.59 3.88 -8.27
C GLU A 68 27.98 4.40 -6.88
N GLN A 69 27.51 5.58 -6.47
CA GLN A 69 27.80 6.19 -5.16
C GLN A 69 26.76 5.90 -4.05
N ASN A 70 25.61 5.29 -4.37
CA ASN A 70 24.49 5.12 -3.43
C ASN A 70 24.32 3.67 -2.91
N LEU A 71 25.19 2.75 -3.33
CA LEU A 71 25.03 1.31 -3.10
C LEU A 71 24.92 0.92 -1.61
N LYS A 72 25.58 1.61 -0.69
CA LYS A 72 25.51 1.29 0.75
C LYS A 72 24.20 1.74 1.41
N LYS A 73 23.64 2.90 1.00
CA LYS A 73 22.33 3.38 1.50
C LYS A 73 21.18 2.68 0.78
N GLU A 74 21.33 2.37 -0.51
CA GLU A 74 20.37 1.56 -1.26
C GLU A 74 20.25 0.15 -0.72
N ARG A 75 21.35 -0.56 -0.45
CA ARG A 75 21.29 -1.93 0.10
C ARG A 75 20.46 -2.02 1.39
N HIS A 76 20.60 -1.04 2.30
CA HIS A 76 19.81 -0.97 3.52
C HIS A 76 18.33 -0.58 3.25
N LEU A 77 18.08 0.28 2.25
CA LEU A 77 16.71 0.51 1.77
C LEU A 77 16.08 -0.76 1.21
N TYR A 78 16.85 -1.59 0.49
CA TYR A 78 16.39 -2.87 -0.04
C TYR A 78 16.12 -3.88 1.07
N GLU A 79 16.97 -4.00 2.08
CA GLU A 79 16.75 -4.93 3.21
C GLU A 79 15.45 -4.61 3.96
N ASN A 80 15.17 -3.33 4.21
CA ASN A 80 13.95 -2.87 4.86
C ASN A 80 12.68 -3.05 4.02
N VAL A 81 12.80 -3.43 2.74
CA VAL A 81 11.66 -3.72 1.87
C VAL A 81 11.13 -5.13 2.11
N TYR A 82 11.99 -6.07 2.52
CA TYR A 82 11.59 -7.47 2.73
C TYR A 82 11.73 -7.93 4.19
N ILE A 83 12.62 -7.31 4.98
CA ILE A 83 12.78 -7.57 6.42
C ILE A 83 12.21 -6.39 7.23
N TYR A 84 11.38 -6.71 8.22
CA TYR A 84 10.94 -5.73 9.20
C TYR A 84 11.69 -5.94 10.52
N ARG A 85 12.38 -4.88 10.99
CA ARG A 85 13.05 -4.84 12.30
C ARG A 85 12.34 -3.86 13.22
N GLU A 86 12.37 -4.15 14.52
CA GLU A 86 11.88 -3.24 15.54
C GLU A 86 12.55 -1.86 15.45
N GLY A 87 11.79 -0.80 15.70
CA GLY A 87 12.30 0.58 15.62
C GLY A 87 12.36 1.20 14.21
N MET A 88 11.96 0.47 13.17
CA MET A 88 11.95 0.99 11.79
C MET A 88 10.55 1.38 11.32
N VAL A 89 10.51 2.32 10.38
CA VAL A 89 9.27 2.68 9.69
C VAL A 89 9.29 2.03 8.31
N PRO A 90 8.23 1.30 7.91
CA PRO A 90 8.11 0.72 6.59
C PRO A 90 8.35 1.74 5.48
N PRO A 91 9.09 1.38 4.40
CA PRO A 91 9.43 2.31 3.33
C PRO A 91 8.20 2.77 2.53
N SER A 92 7.11 2.01 2.57
CA SER A 92 5.84 2.34 1.95
C SER A 92 4.67 2.04 2.87
N ARG A 93 3.55 2.73 2.64
CA ARG A 93 2.32 2.53 3.42
C ARG A 93 1.70 1.14 3.29
N GLN A 94 1.92 0.47 2.16
CA GLN A 94 1.46 -0.88 1.91
C GLN A 94 2.68 -1.74 1.64
N MET A 95 2.87 -2.76 2.49
CA MET A 95 4.00 -3.69 2.45
C MET A 95 3.49 -5.12 2.61
N PHE A 96 4.20 -6.04 1.97
CA PHE A 96 3.95 -7.47 2.08
C PHE A 96 5.21 -8.11 2.67
N TYR A 97 5.14 -8.52 3.93
CA TYR A 97 6.24 -9.20 4.62
C TYR A 97 5.92 -10.68 4.76
N GLN A 98 6.93 -11.52 4.95
CA GLN A 98 6.72 -12.90 5.40
C GLN A 98 6.91 -12.97 6.91
N TYR A 99 6.19 -13.84 7.61
CA TYR A 99 6.34 -13.96 9.07
C TYR A 99 7.76 -14.30 9.52
N CYS A 100 8.49 -15.08 8.71
CA CYS A 100 9.93 -15.34 8.87
C CYS A 100 10.79 -14.07 8.93
N ASP A 101 10.44 -13.07 8.12
CA ASP A 101 11.23 -11.85 7.94
C ASP A 101 10.77 -10.71 8.85
N VAL A 102 9.78 -10.95 9.71
CA VAL A 102 9.32 -10.01 10.73
C VAL A 102 10.07 -10.29 12.03
N LEU A 103 11.15 -9.55 12.24
CA LEU A 103 12.01 -9.62 13.43
C LEU A 103 11.44 -8.72 14.53
N VAL A 104 10.28 -9.10 15.05
CA VAL A 104 9.62 -8.48 16.20
C VAL A 104 9.44 -9.54 17.28
N ALA A 105 9.99 -9.32 18.46
CA ALA A 105 10.00 -10.26 19.57
C ALA A 105 8.58 -10.71 19.94
N GLU A 106 7.63 -9.77 20.05
CA GLU A 106 6.22 -10.08 20.35
C GLU A 106 5.61 -11.04 19.30
N ILE A 107 5.88 -10.81 18.01
CA ILE A 107 5.33 -11.64 16.92
C ILE A 107 6.02 -13.00 16.87
N GLN A 108 7.33 -13.05 17.08
CA GLN A 108 8.10 -14.29 17.14
C GLN A 108 7.68 -15.16 18.32
N GLU A 109 7.44 -14.55 19.48
CA GLU A 109 6.93 -15.23 20.66
C GLU A 109 5.51 -15.77 20.40
N MET A 110 4.64 -14.97 19.79
CA MET A 110 3.31 -15.43 19.38
C MET A 110 3.37 -16.61 18.41
N LEU A 111 4.31 -16.61 17.45
CA LEU A 111 4.53 -17.73 16.53
C LEU A 111 5.06 -18.99 17.26
N ALA A 112 5.94 -18.81 18.24
CA ALA A 112 6.51 -19.90 19.04
C ALA A 112 5.49 -20.52 20.00
N LYS A 113 4.57 -19.71 20.52
CA LYS A 113 3.45 -20.15 21.39
C LYS A 113 2.33 -20.87 20.65
N LEU A 114 2.34 -20.86 19.31
CA LEU A 114 1.32 -21.57 18.55
C LEU A 114 1.45 -23.08 18.82
N PRO A 115 0.35 -23.76 19.22
CA PRO A 115 0.39 -25.18 19.46
C PRO A 115 0.83 -25.91 18.19
N ASP A 116 1.58 -26.99 18.36
CA ASP A 116 1.81 -27.92 17.27
C ASP A 116 0.45 -28.47 16.84
N PRO A 117 0.12 -28.39 15.54
CA PRO A 117 -1.21 -28.75 15.09
C PRO A 117 -1.42 -30.24 15.28
N LEU A 118 -2.60 -30.59 15.78
CA LEU A 118 -3.03 -31.97 15.86
C LEU A 118 -3.00 -32.63 14.47
N PRO A 119 -2.61 -33.91 14.39
CA PRO A 119 -2.62 -34.65 13.14
C PRO A 119 -4.05 -34.72 12.59
N GLY A 120 -4.31 -34.03 11.48
CA GLY A 120 -5.62 -33.95 10.84
C GLY A 120 -6.12 -32.53 10.56
N ILE A 121 -5.48 -31.50 11.11
CA ILE A 121 -5.82 -30.11 10.80
C ILE A 121 -5.44 -29.81 9.34
N ARG A 122 -6.44 -29.39 8.56
CA ARG A 122 -6.24 -28.94 7.19
C ARG A 122 -5.94 -27.45 7.15
N CYS A 123 -5.04 -27.06 6.24
CA CYS A 123 -4.75 -25.67 5.92
C CYS A 123 -6.04 -24.93 5.51
N HIS A 124 -6.34 -23.80 6.15
CA HIS A 124 -7.50 -22.99 5.85
C HIS A 124 -7.26 -22.15 4.58
N GLU A 125 -8.27 -22.00 3.71
CA GLU A 125 -8.12 -21.33 2.42
C GLU A 125 -7.65 -19.86 2.53
N LYS A 126 -8.21 -19.11 3.49
CA LYS A 126 -7.89 -17.69 3.71
C LYS A 126 -6.78 -17.42 4.72
N ARG A 127 -6.65 -18.28 5.73
CA ARG A 127 -5.81 -18.04 6.92
C ARG A 127 -4.55 -18.90 6.94
N GLY A 128 -4.47 -19.90 6.06
CA GLY A 128 -3.35 -20.82 6.05
C GLY A 128 -3.36 -21.69 7.31
N TRP A 129 -2.20 -21.72 7.97
CA TRP A 129 -1.93 -22.49 9.17
C TRP A 129 -2.04 -21.68 10.47
N LEU A 130 -2.36 -20.39 10.36
CA LEU A 130 -2.40 -19.48 11.50
C LEU A 130 -3.81 -19.42 12.12
N PRO A 131 -3.91 -19.17 13.44
CA PRO A 131 -5.19 -18.97 14.11
C PRO A 131 -5.99 -17.78 13.55
N THR A 132 -7.26 -17.75 13.89
CA THR A 132 -8.11 -16.58 13.64
C THR A 132 -7.54 -15.34 14.34
N ASP A 133 -7.64 -14.19 13.68
CA ASP A 133 -7.20 -12.86 14.16
C ASP A 133 -5.69 -12.70 14.42
N PHE A 134 -4.88 -13.72 14.12
CA PHE A 134 -3.43 -13.64 14.26
C PHE A 134 -2.83 -12.52 13.38
N ASP A 135 -3.33 -12.38 12.16
CA ASP A 135 -2.95 -11.31 11.24
C ASP A 135 -3.33 -9.92 11.77
N VAL A 136 -4.50 -9.80 12.40
CA VAL A 136 -4.97 -8.55 13.01
C VAL A 136 -4.06 -8.15 14.16
N GLN A 137 -3.77 -9.07 15.08
CA GLN A 137 -2.87 -8.83 16.21
C GLN A 137 -1.48 -8.42 15.73
N CYS A 138 -0.89 -9.13 14.75
CA CYS A 138 0.39 -8.76 14.17
C CYS A 138 0.38 -7.34 13.58
N ARG A 139 -0.71 -6.97 12.88
CA ARG A 139 -0.86 -5.61 12.32
C ARG A 139 -0.98 -4.56 13.41
N GLU A 140 -1.61 -4.86 14.53
CA GLU A 140 -1.74 -3.93 15.66
C GLU A 140 -0.40 -3.69 16.35
N ILE A 141 0.37 -4.75 16.61
CA ILE A 141 1.73 -4.68 17.14
C ILE A 141 2.61 -3.80 16.25
N LEU A 142 2.63 -4.07 14.94
CA LEU A 142 3.38 -3.27 13.97
C LEU A 142 2.93 -1.81 13.96
N ASN A 143 1.62 -1.54 13.98
CA ASN A 143 1.11 -0.16 14.02
C ASN A 143 1.51 0.57 15.31
N LYS A 144 1.52 -0.10 16.46
CA LYS A 144 1.96 0.46 17.74
C LYS A 144 3.45 0.84 17.67
N GLN A 145 4.29 -0.07 17.17
CA GLN A 145 5.73 0.15 16.98
C GLN A 145 6.01 1.32 16.03
N VAL A 146 5.39 1.32 14.85
CA VAL A 146 5.56 2.40 13.86
C VAL A 146 5.09 3.74 14.42
N ARG A 147 3.99 3.77 15.19
CA ARG A 147 3.49 4.99 15.83
C ARG A 147 4.51 5.57 16.82
N ALA A 148 5.09 4.73 17.67
CA ALA A 148 6.08 5.14 18.66
C ALA A 148 7.33 5.72 17.98
N VAL A 149 7.82 5.05 16.93
CA VAL A 149 8.97 5.51 16.15
C VAL A 149 8.68 6.85 15.48
N LEU A 150 7.51 7.01 14.86
CA LEU A 150 7.13 8.25 14.19
C LEU A 150 6.97 9.42 15.18
N ARG A 151 6.37 9.18 16.35
CA ARG A 151 6.28 10.20 17.42
C ARG A 151 7.65 10.63 17.92
N LYS A 152 8.54 9.68 18.18
CA LYS A 152 9.93 9.95 18.58
C LYS A 152 10.68 10.77 17.54
N ARG A 153 10.51 10.46 16.24
CA ARG A 153 11.13 11.24 15.15
C ARG A 153 10.59 12.68 15.05
N MET A 154 9.36 12.92 15.47
CA MET A 154 8.71 14.23 15.42
C MET A 154 8.74 14.97 16.77
N ASN A 155 9.42 14.44 17.80
CA ASN A 155 9.47 14.97 19.16
C ASN A 155 8.08 15.26 19.77
N ILE A 156 7.08 14.45 19.45
CA ILE A 156 5.72 14.61 19.98
C ILE A 156 5.60 13.75 21.26
N PRO A 157 5.19 14.32 22.41
CA PRO A 157 4.95 13.55 23.64
C PRO A 157 3.93 12.42 23.43
N GLU A 158 4.17 11.25 24.03
CA GLU A 158 3.35 10.05 23.86
C GLU A 158 1.86 10.26 24.20
N ASP A 159 1.59 11.14 25.18
CA ASP A 159 0.25 11.45 25.70
C ASP A 159 -0.50 12.52 24.90
N HIS A 160 0.10 13.12 23.87
CA HIS A 160 -0.63 14.11 23.08
C HIS A 160 -1.69 13.42 22.19
N PRO A 161 -2.99 13.75 22.34
CA PRO A 161 -4.04 13.14 21.55
C PRO A 161 -3.82 13.51 20.08
N THR A 162 -3.39 12.52 19.30
CA THR A 162 -3.20 12.71 17.85
C THR A 162 -4.55 12.81 17.13
N SER A 163 -5.70 12.83 17.81
CA SER A 163 -7.00 12.90 17.16
C SER A 163 -7.16 14.23 16.41
N LEU A 164 -6.95 14.22 15.09
CA LEU A 164 -7.41 15.32 14.26
C LEU A 164 -8.94 15.37 14.35
N PRO A 165 -9.55 16.54 14.60
CA PRO A 165 -10.98 16.68 14.48
C PRO A 165 -11.37 16.28 13.05
N ARG A 166 -12.21 15.23 12.93
CA ARG A 166 -12.78 14.79 11.66
C ARG A 166 -13.68 15.92 11.16
N LYS A 167 -13.12 16.94 10.48
CA LYS A 167 -13.94 17.91 9.75
C LYS A 167 -14.75 17.12 8.74
N ARG A 168 -16.04 16.90 9.03
CA ARG A 168 -17.02 16.46 8.04
C ARG A 168 -16.88 17.43 6.88
N LYS A 169 -16.35 16.98 5.74
CA LYS A 169 -16.42 17.74 4.50
C LYS A 169 -17.90 17.89 4.20
N TYR A 170 -18.49 19.03 4.54
CA TYR A 170 -19.74 19.46 3.93
C TYR A 170 -19.50 19.40 2.43
N GLY A 171 -20.27 18.55 1.74
CA GLY A 171 -20.09 18.26 0.33
C GLY A 171 -20.00 19.56 -0.47
N ILE A 172 -18.91 19.73 -1.21
CA ILE A 172 -18.82 20.78 -2.22
C ILE A 172 -19.88 20.42 -3.25
N LYS A 173 -21.03 21.13 -3.22
CA LYS A 173 -22.05 21.02 -4.27
C LYS A 173 -21.41 21.48 -5.56
N LEU A 174 -20.96 20.53 -6.40
CA LEU A 174 -20.62 20.80 -7.78
C LEU A 174 -21.89 21.31 -8.48
N LYS A 175 -21.95 22.62 -8.73
CA LYS A 175 -22.96 23.20 -9.61
C LYS A 175 -22.64 22.71 -11.02
N TYR A 176 -23.47 21.80 -11.54
CA TYR A 176 -23.43 21.40 -12.93
C TYR A 176 -24.00 22.54 -13.77
N ASN A 177 -23.15 23.21 -14.55
CA ASN A 177 -23.61 24.21 -15.52
C ASN A 177 -24.33 23.49 -16.67
N LYS A 178 -25.65 23.64 -16.72
CA LYS A 178 -26.49 23.13 -17.81
C LYS A 178 -26.21 23.98 -19.06
N MET A 179 -25.42 23.47 -20.01
CA MET A 179 -25.26 24.11 -21.31
C MET A 179 -26.60 24.06 -22.05
N ILE A 180 -27.21 25.22 -22.27
CA ILE A 180 -28.39 25.39 -23.12
C ILE A 180 -27.94 25.27 -24.58
N ASN A 181 -28.31 24.17 -25.24
CA ASN A 181 -28.15 24.01 -26.68
C ASN A 181 -29.09 24.98 -27.41
N LYS A 182 -28.57 26.11 -27.89
CA LYS A 182 -29.26 26.96 -28.87
C LYS A 182 -29.16 26.29 -30.24
N LYS A 183 -30.23 25.60 -30.66
CA LYS A 183 -30.39 25.12 -32.05
C LYS A 183 -30.42 26.35 -32.98
N THR A 184 -29.39 26.50 -33.80
CA THR A 184 -29.39 27.38 -34.97
C THR A 184 -30.39 26.85 -36.01
N LYS A 185 -31.48 27.60 -36.24
CA LYS A 185 -32.36 27.45 -37.41
C LYS A 185 -31.56 27.90 -38.64
N LYS A 186 -31.25 26.98 -39.56
CA LYS A 186 -30.79 27.32 -40.91
C LYS A 186 -32.00 27.73 -41.74
N ASN A 187 -31.97 28.95 -42.27
CA ASN A 187 -32.90 29.43 -43.28
C ASN A 187 -32.62 28.70 -44.60
N ALA A 188 -33.66 28.11 -45.19
CA ALA A 188 -33.64 27.64 -46.56
C ALA A 188 -34.49 28.62 -47.39
N THR A 189 -33.82 29.52 -48.10
CA THR A 189 -34.39 30.29 -49.21
C THR A 189 -34.11 29.50 -50.48
N ASN A 190 -35.14 28.88 -51.05
CA ASN A 190 -35.08 28.33 -52.40
C ASN A 190 -35.55 29.39 -53.39
N SER A 191 -34.69 29.63 -54.37
CA SER A 191 -34.85 30.40 -55.59
C SER A 191 -35.95 29.85 -56.49
N THR A 192 -36.78 30.73 -57.03
CA THR A 192 -37.60 30.51 -58.23
C THR A 192 -37.37 31.69 -59.16
N GLU A 193 -36.67 31.44 -60.26
CA GLU A 193 -36.69 32.27 -61.46
C GLU A 193 -37.32 31.44 -62.59
N ILE A 194 -38.35 32.06 -63.19
CA ILE A 194 -38.82 32.10 -64.59
C ILE A 194 -40.35 32.05 -64.60
#